data_AF-A0A938CDN6-F1
#
_entry.id   AF-A0A938CDN6-F1
#
_cell.length_a   1.000
_cell.length_b   1.000
_cell.length_c   1.000
_cell.angle_alpha   90.00
_cell.angle_beta   90.00
_cell.angle_gamma   90.00
#
_symmetry.space_group_name_H-M   'P 1'
#
loop_
_entity.id
_entity.type
_entity.pdbx_description
1 polymer ?
#
loop_
_entity_poly.entity_id
_entity_poly.type
_entity_poly.pdbx_seq_one_letter_code
_entity_poly.pdbx_strand_id
1 'polypeptide(L)'
;MRRKSPHKRPGQRGDDTPSATTLPPRAGEPRDSNAKDEARQMTPALTPGLYLVATPIGNAADISLRALAVLRAVDLIAAEDTRVTAKLLAIHGLARPVVSYREANAATAGEDLVRRLAAGQSIALVSDAGTPLIADPGERLVTAALAAGVAVTAVPGPSAPLAALLLSGLPTAPHFFLGFLPARATERRRVIAGLRALEATLLVLEAPHRLAEG
;
A
#
# COMPACT_ATOMS: atom_id res chain seq x y z
N MET A 1 83.25 14.08 -33.98
CA MET A 1 83.89 12.93 -34.66
C MET A 1 82.90 12.34 -35.67
N ARG A 2 83.38 12.05 -36.88
CA ARG A 2 82.65 11.50 -38.06
C ARG A 2 82.01 10.14 -37.70
N ARG A 3 80.92 9.64 -38.31
CA ARG A 3 80.73 9.22 -39.73
C ARG A 3 79.24 8.87 -39.99
N LYS A 4 78.65 9.39 -41.08
CA LYS A 4 78.17 8.71 -42.32
C LYS A 4 76.68 8.30 -42.36
N SER A 5 75.97 8.95 -43.30
CA SER A 5 74.71 8.56 -43.99
C SER A 5 74.89 7.30 -44.85
N PRO A 6 73.98 6.95 -45.80
CA PRO A 6 72.51 7.09 -45.93
C PRO A 6 71.85 5.73 -46.27
N HIS A 7 70.52 5.63 -46.42
CA HIS A 7 69.78 4.66 -47.28
C HIS A 7 68.27 4.90 -47.02
N LYS A 8 67.31 4.78 -47.93
CA LYS A 8 67.18 4.57 -49.38
C LYS A 8 65.68 4.82 -49.64
N ARG A 9 65.29 5.51 -50.72
CA ARG A 9 63.87 5.64 -51.12
C ARG A 9 63.35 4.32 -51.68
N PRO A 10 62.08 3.99 -51.44
CA PRO A 10 61.14 3.62 -52.51
C PRO A 10 59.89 4.52 -52.40
N GLY A 11 59.19 4.90 -53.46
CA GLY A 11 58.60 4.01 -54.47
C GLY A 11 57.08 4.12 -54.31
N GLN A 12 56.50 5.04 -55.08
CA GLN A 12 55.07 5.23 -55.39
C GLN A 12 54.35 3.89 -55.71
N ARG A 13 53.05 3.68 -55.57
CA ARG A 13 51.83 4.51 -55.60
C ARG A 13 50.67 3.56 -55.21
N GLY A 14 49.69 4.03 -54.45
CA GLY A 14 48.44 3.30 -54.18
C GLY A 14 47.46 4.26 -53.53
N ASP A 15 46.38 4.55 -54.24
CA ASP A 15 45.30 5.47 -53.86
C ASP A 15 44.36 4.71 -52.91
N ASP A 16 44.60 4.83 -51.60
CA ASP A 16 43.77 4.23 -50.54
C ASP A 16 43.00 5.36 -49.82
N THR A 17 41.74 5.58 -50.21
CA THR A 17 40.78 6.28 -49.35
C THR A 17 40.33 5.35 -48.22
N PRO A 18 40.32 5.81 -46.95
CA PRO A 18 40.23 4.90 -45.82
C PRO A 18 38.83 4.30 -45.62
N SER A 19 38.85 2.98 -45.47
CA SER A 19 37.76 2.11 -45.06
C SER A 19 37.11 2.59 -43.75
N ALA A 20 35.79 2.76 -43.78
CA ALA A 20 34.98 3.05 -42.60
C ALA A 20 35.06 1.88 -41.61
N THR A 21 35.86 2.05 -40.57
CA THR A 21 35.92 1.10 -39.45
C THR A 21 34.65 1.25 -38.63
N THR A 22 33.75 0.26 -38.73
CA THR A 22 32.57 0.10 -37.88
C THR A 22 33.01 -0.09 -36.43
N LEU A 23 32.71 0.88 -35.57
CA LEU A 23 32.84 0.74 -34.12
C LEU A 23 31.91 -0.37 -33.60
N PRO A 24 32.31 -1.18 -32.60
CA PRO A 24 31.41 -2.13 -31.96
C PRO A 24 30.27 -1.38 -31.24
N PRO A 25 29.09 -2.01 -31.07
CA PRO A 25 27.96 -1.38 -30.40
C PRO A 25 28.33 -1.04 -28.95
N ARG A 26 27.93 0.15 -28.51
CA ARG A 26 28.12 0.60 -27.11
C ARG A 26 27.29 -0.27 -26.19
N ALA A 27 27.93 -0.79 -25.14
CA ALA A 27 27.22 -1.37 -24.01
C ALA A 27 26.36 -0.28 -23.33
N GLY A 28 25.06 -0.54 -23.18
CA GLY A 28 24.18 0.27 -22.34
C GLY A 28 22.88 0.78 -22.96
N GLU A 29 22.24 0.05 -23.87
CA GLU A 29 20.81 0.28 -24.12
C GLU A 29 19.96 -0.32 -22.97
N PRO A 30 18.96 0.40 -22.43
CA PRO A 30 18.19 -0.07 -21.28
C PRO A 30 17.31 -1.26 -21.67
N ARG A 31 17.40 -2.34 -20.89
CA ARG A 31 16.54 -3.52 -20.99
C ARG A 31 15.18 -3.21 -20.37
N ASP A 32 14.25 -2.71 -21.19
CA ASP A 32 12.83 -2.52 -20.82
C ASP A 32 12.09 -3.85 -20.51
N SER A 33 12.76 -5.00 -20.66
CA SER A 33 12.20 -6.32 -20.38
C SER A 33 12.30 -6.78 -18.91
N ASN A 34 13.18 -6.20 -18.08
CA ASN A 34 13.41 -6.73 -16.73
C ASN A 34 12.36 -6.31 -15.70
N ALA A 35 11.79 -5.10 -15.81
CA ALA A 35 10.91 -4.56 -14.77
C ALA A 35 9.55 -5.27 -14.69
N LYS A 36 9.01 -5.72 -15.84
CA LYS A 36 7.74 -6.46 -15.89
C LYS A 36 7.90 -7.89 -15.37
N ASP A 37 9.03 -8.52 -15.64
CA ASP A 37 9.34 -9.87 -15.14
C ASP A 37 9.68 -9.87 -13.64
N GLU A 38 10.41 -8.87 -13.15
CA GLU A 38 10.65 -8.69 -11.71
C GLU A 38 9.34 -8.39 -10.94
N ALA A 39 8.46 -7.54 -11.49
CA ALA A 39 7.14 -7.27 -10.90
C ALA A 39 6.22 -8.51 -10.87
N ARG A 40 6.39 -9.44 -11.82
CA ARG A 40 5.65 -10.71 -11.90
C ARG A 40 6.20 -11.78 -10.97
N GLN A 41 7.52 -11.78 -10.73
CA GLN A 41 8.18 -12.66 -9.76
C GLN A 41 7.87 -12.28 -8.30
N MET A 42 7.38 -11.06 -8.06
CA MET A 42 7.05 -10.55 -6.73
C MET A 42 5.56 -10.68 -6.34
N THR A 43 4.74 -11.32 -7.19
CA THR A 43 3.37 -11.70 -6.84
C THR A 43 3.36 -13.09 -6.23
N PRO A 44 3.36 -13.24 -4.89
CA PRO A 44 3.18 -14.56 -4.28
C PRO A 44 1.82 -15.11 -4.70
N ALA A 45 1.74 -16.42 -4.94
CA ALA A 45 0.46 -17.09 -5.06
C ALA A 45 -0.31 -16.87 -3.75
N LEU A 46 -1.40 -16.10 -3.80
CA LEU A 46 -2.21 -15.84 -2.62
C LEU A 46 -3.02 -17.09 -2.29
N THR A 47 -3.03 -17.46 -1.02
CA THR A 47 -4.01 -18.42 -0.52
C THR A 47 -5.40 -17.79 -0.54
N PRO A 48 -6.46 -18.55 -0.83
CA PRO A 48 -7.83 -18.09 -0.60
C PRO A 48 -8.02 -17.52 0.80
N GLY A 49 -8.80 -16.44 0.93
CA GLY A 49 -9.00 -15.79 2.22
C GLY A 49 -9.25 -14.29 2.14
N LEU A 50 -9.53 -13.71 3.31
CA LEU A 50 -9.74 -12.28 3.48
C LEU A 50 -8.44 -11.61 3.93
N TYR A 51 -8.00 -10.60 3.17
CA TYR A 51 -6.79 -9.84 3.42
C TYR A 51 -7.18 -8.44 3.91
N LEU A 52 -6.81 -8.09 5.14
CA LEU A 52 -6.99 -6.74 5.69
C LEU A 52 -5.79 -5.90 5.27
N VAL A 53 -5.97 -4.99 4.31
CA VAL A 53 -4.86 -4.26 3.70
C VAL A 53 -4.87 -2.80 4.12
N ALA A 54 -3.84 -2.38 4.86
CA ALA A 54 -3.67 -0.99 5.25
C ALA A 54 -3.35 -0.10 4.02
N THR A 55 -4.03 1.04 3.94
CA THR A 55 -3.88 2.06 2.89
C THR A 55 -3.21 3.32 3.45
N PRO A 56 -2.63 4.17 2.58
CA PRO A 56 -2.05 5.45 3.00
C PRO A 56 -3.01 6.38 3.74
N ILE A 57 -2.48 7.19 4.67
CA ILE A 57 -3.22 8.19 5.46
C ILE A 57 -3.04 9.63 4.96
N GLY A 58 -2.58 9.82 3.71
CA GLY A 58 -2.42 11.14 3.10
C GLY A 58 -1.32 11.22 2.04
N ASN A 59 -0.31 10.35 2.11
CA ASN A 59 0.76 10.25 1.13
C ASN A 59 0.77 8.89 0.44
N ALA A 60 0.48 8.84 -0.87
CA ALA A 60 0.35 7.58 -1.61
C ALA A 60 1.61 6.69 -1.58
N ALA A 61 2.78 7.26 -1.28
CA ALA A 61 4.04 6.52 -1.14
C ALA A 61 4.15 5.68 0.15
N ASP A 62 3.28 5.91 1.14
CA ASP A 62 3.30 5.16 2.42
C ASP A 62 2.69 3.76 2.30
N ILE A 63 2.23 3.37 1.10
CA ILE A 63 1.73 2.01 0.86
C ILE A 63 2.91 1.01 0.88
N SER A 64 2.73 -0.13 1.54
CA SER A 64 3.79 -1.14 1.60
C SER A 64 3.89 -1.92 0.28
N LEU A 65 5.10 -2.43 -0.03
CA LEU A 65 5.30 -3.33 -1.17
C LEU A 65 4.39 -4.57 -1.08
N ARG A 66 4.13 -5.06 0.14
CA ARG A 66 3.23 -6.20 0.37
C ARG A 66 1.77 -5.84 0.10
N ALA A 67 1.32 -4.64 0.46
CA ALA A 67 -0.02 -4.17 0.12
C ALA A 67 -0.20 -4.10 -1.41
N LEU A 68 0.77 -3.55 -2.14
CA LEU A 68 0.74 -3.52 -3.60
C LEU A 68 0.71 -4.93 -4.22
N ALA A 69 1.51 -5.86 -3.69
CA ALA A 69 1.53 -7.24 -4.16
C ALA A 69 0.18 -7.95 -3.93
N VAL A 70 -0.42 -7.79 -2.75
CA VAL A 70 -1.73 -8.37 -2.42
C VAL A 70 -2.82 -7.74 -3.28
N LEU A 71 -2.91 -6.42 -3.35
CA LEU A 71 -3.90 -5.71 -4.17
C LEU A 71 -3.76 -6.03 -5.66
N ARG A 72 -2.57 -6.43 -6.13
CA ARG A 72 -2.38 -6.90 -7.52
C ARG A 72 -2.90 -8.32 -7.74
N ALA A 73 -2.91 -9.16 -6.72
CA ALA A 73 -3.16 -10.59 -6.85
C ALA A 73 -4.55 -11.04 -6.38
N VAL A 74 -5.25 -10.29 -5.53
CA VAL A 74 -6.60 -10.64 -5.08
C VAL A 74 -7.62 -10.67 -6.22
N ASP A 75 -8.65 -11.49 -6.08
CA ASP A 75 -9.76 -11.59 -7.02
C ASP A 75 -10.68 -10.37 -6.96
N LEU A 76 -10.83 -9.79 -5.77
CA LEU A 76 -11.73 -8.67 -5.52
C LEU A 76 -11.20 -7.76 -4.40
N ILE A 77 -11.46 -6.45 -4.52
CA ILE A 77 -11.24 -5.48 -3.46
C ILE A 77 -12.60 -5.00 -2.94
N ALA A 78 -12.84 -5.13 -1.64
CA ALA A 78 -13.95 -4.51 -0.92
C ALA A 78 -13.45 -3.22 -0.26
N ALA A 79 -14.09 -2.10 -0.58
CA ALA A 79 -13.68 -0.77 -0.12
C ALA A 79 -14.87 0.05 0.40
N GLU A 80 -14.64 0.93 1.37
CA GLU A 80 -15.67 1.85 1.87
C GLU A 80 -16.10 2.85 0.77
N ASP A 81 -15.17 3.68 0.28
CA ASP A 81 -15.33 4.50 -0.91
C ASP A 81 -14.50 3.95 -2.09
N THR A 82 -15.21 3.38 -3.06
CA THR A 82 -14.61 2.80 -4.26
C THR A 82 -13.87 3.86 -5.11
N ARG A 83 -14.23 5.14 -5.01
CA ARG A 83 -13.59 6.23 -5.76
C ARG A 83 -12.23 6.59 -5.15
N VAL A 84 -12.11 6.56 -3.82
CA VAL A 84 -10.84 6.77 -3.11
C VAL A 84 -9.89 5.63 -3.47
N THR A 85 -10.38 4.39 -3.34
CA THR A 85 -9.60 3.19 -3.68
C THR A 85 -9.19 3.18 -5.16
N ALA A 86 -10.10 3.52 -6.09
CA ALA A 86 -9.78 3.57 -7.52
C ALA A 86 -8.66 4.57 -7.84
N LYS A 87 -8.63 5.74 -7.19
CA LYS A 87 -7.54 6.71 -7.34
C LYS A 87 -6.21 6.15 -6.84
N LEU A 88 -6.20 5.50 -5.68
CA LEU A 88 -5.00 4.85 -5.14
C LEU A 88 -4.47 3.76 -6.09
N LEU A 89 -5.35 2.90 -6.60
CA LEU A 89 -4.97 1.86 -7.56
C LEU A 89 -4.39 2.48 -8.85
N ALA A 90 -4.99 3.57 -9.35
CA ALA A 90 -4.50 4.26 -10.54
C ALA A 90 -3.10 4.87 -10.35
N ILE A 91 -2.81 5.48 -9.20
CA ILE A 91 -1.47 6.01 -8.85
C ILE A 91 -0.40 4.92 -8.98
N HIS A 92 -0.73 3.69 -8.59
CA HIS A 92 0.19 2.55 -8.57
C HIS A 92 0.06 1.62 -9.79
N GLY A 93 -0.68 2.03 -10.82
CA GLY A 93 -0.85 1.25 -12.06
C GLY A 93 -1.54 -0.10 -11.85
N LEU A 94 -2.42 -0.21 -10.86
CA LEU A 94 -3.18 -1.41 -10.54
C LEU A 94 -4.58 -1.36 -11.14
N ALA A 95 -5.02 -2.48 -11.70
CA ALA A 95 -6.38 -2.68 -12.18
C ALA A 95 -6.97 -3.93 -11.53
N ARG A 96 -7.94 -3.74 -10.62
CA ARG A 96 -8.72 -4.83 -10.01
C ARG A 96 -10.17 -4.45 -9.85
N PRO A 97 -11.09 -5.44 -9.85
CA PRO A 97 -12.49 -5.19 -9.49
C PRO A 97 -12.58 -4.65 -8.07
N VAL A 98 -13.39 -3.60 -7.90
CA VAL A 98 -13.66 -2.97 -6.59
C VAL A 98 -15.17 -2.97 -6.36
N VAL A 99 -15.61 -3.45 -5.19
CA VAL A 99 -16.99 -3.33 -4.72
C VAL A 99 -17.08 -2.46 -3.47
N SER A 100 -18.22 -1.80 -3.28
CA SER A 100 -18.47 -1.01 -2.07
C SER A 100 -18.88 -1.91 -0.91
N TYR A 101 -18.16 -1.79 0.21
CA TYR A 101 -18.48 -2.39 1.49
C TYR A 101 -18.38 -1.32 2.58
N ARG A 102 -19.52 -0.88 3.10
CA ARG A 102 -19.66 0.18 4.11
C ARG A 102 -20.79 -0.16 5.06
N GLU A 103 -20.87 0.50 6.22
CA GLU A 103 -21.84 0.12 7.27
C GLU A 103 -23.29 0.02 6.75
N ALA A 104 -23.71 0.96 5.91
CA ALA A 104 -25.06 1.01 5.35
C ALA A 104 -25.43 -0.21 4.46
N ASN A 105 -24.46 -0.90 3.86
CA ASN A 105 -24.71 -2.10 3.03
C ASN A 105 -24.03 -3.36 3.58
N ALA A 106 -23.44 -3.29 4.78
CA ALA A 106 -22.59 -4.34 5.33
C ALA A 106 -23.30 -5.70 5.46
N ALA A 107 -24.62 -5.70 5.69
CA ALA A 107 -25.41 -6.93 5.77
C ALA A 107 -25.46 -7.65 4.41
N THR A 108 -25.97 -6.99 3.38
CA THR A 108 -26.18 -7.61 2.06
C THR A 108 -24.87 -7.84 1.32
N ALA A 109 -23.96 -6.85 1.31
CA ALA A 109 -22.65 -6.99 0.70
C ALA A 109 -21.78 -8.01 1.45
N GLY A 110 -21.89 -8.07 2.78
CA GLY A 110 -21.15 -9.02 3.60
C GLY A 110 -21.49 -10.48 3.29
N GLU A 111 -22.78 -10.80 3.14
CA GLU A 111 -23.21 -12.14 2.75
C GLU A 111 -22.61 -12.59 1.40
N ASP A 112 -22.60 -11.71 0.40
CA ASP A 112 -22.01 -12.02 -0.91
C ASP A 112 -20.49 -12.25 -0.82
N LEU A 113 -19.79 -11.38 -0.09
CA LEU A 113 -18.35 -11.50 0.12
C LEU A 113 -17.99 -12.79 0.86
N VAL A 114 -18.74 -13.16 1.90
CA VAL A 114 -18.51 -14.43 2.63
C VAL A 114 -18.74 -15.64 1.74
N ARG A 115 -19.80 -15.65 0.91
CA ARG A 115 -20.01 -16.74 -0.07
C ARG A 115 -18.84 -16.89 -1.03
N ARG A 116 -18.31 -15.77 -1.55
CA ARG A 116 -17.14 -15.76 -2.44
C ARG A 116 -15.88 -16.29 -1.76
N LEU A 117 -15.63 -15.84 -0.53
CA LEU A 117 -14.52 -16.33 0.29
C LEU A 117 -14.62 -17.85 0.54
N ALA A 118 -15.81 -18.33 0.90
CA ALA A 118 -16.07 -19.77 1.12
C ALA A 118 -15.91 -20.60 -0.17
N ALA A 119 -16.16 -19.99 -1.34
CA ALA A 119 -15.90 -20.59 -2.65
C ALA A 119 -14.42 -20.56 -3.07
N GLY A 120 -13.51 -20.12 -2.18
CA GLY A 120 -12.08 -20.12 -2.42
C GLY A 120 -11.53 -18.86 -3.09
N GLN A 121 -12.29 -17.75 -3.12
CA GLN A 121 -11.74 -16.47 -3.60
C GLN A 121 -10.84 -15.80 -2.56
N SER A 122 -9.91 -15.00 -3.06
CA SER A 122 -9.10 -14.06 -2.28
C SER A 122 -9.69 -12.65 -2.38
N ILE A 123 -9.97 -12.03 -1.24
CA ILE A 123 -10.58 -10.68 -1.19
C ILE A 123 -9.73 -9.78 -0.31
N ALA A 124 -9.39 -8.59 -0.80
CA ALA A 124 -8.82 -7.54 0.04
C ALA A 124 -9.94 -6.65 0.61
N LEU A 125 -9.95 -6.45 1.92
CA LEU A 125 -10.70 -5.38 2.56
C LEU A 125 -9.76 -4.20 2.81
N VAL A 126 -10.13 -3.02 2.30
CA VAL A 126 -9.41 -1.76 2.51
C VAL A 126 -10.34 -0.73 3.14
N SER A 127 -9.79 0.15 3.98
CA SER A 127 -10.44 1.40 4.37
C SER A 127 -9.96 2.55 3.50
N ASP A 128 -10.69 3.66 3.53
CA ASP A 128 -10.35 4.87 2.76
C ASP A 128 -8.95 5.40 3.12
N ALA A 129 -8.55 5.23 4.38
CA ALA A 129 -7.22 5.59 4.87
C ALA A 129 -6.83 4.75 6.10
N GLY A 130 -5.59 4.29 6.13
CA GLY A 130 -5.00 3.66 7.31
C GLY A 130 -5.28 2.16 7.40
N THR A 131 -5.38 1.67 8.64
CA THR A 131 -5.51 0.23 8.91
C THR A 131 -6.99 -0.13 9.03
N PRO A 132 -7.54 -1.06 8.20
CA PRO A 132 -8.92 -1.49 8.31
C PRO A 132 -9.31 -1.89 9.73
N LEU A 133 -10.58 -1.69 10.08
CA LEU A 133 -11.18 -1.91 11.42
C LEU A 133 -10.80 -0.88 12.49
N ILE A 134 -9.80 -0.02 12.26
CA ILE A 134 -9.40 0.99 13.24
C ILE A 134 -10.22 2.27 13.02
N ALA A 135 -11.43 2.25 13.61
CA ALA A 135 -12.46 3.28 13.43
C ALA A 135 -13.06 3.34 12.01
N ASP A 136 -13.06 2.19 11.33
CA ASP A 136 -13.56 1.97 9.98
C ASP A 136 -14.53 0.76 9.96
N PRO A 137 -15.44 0.63 8.97
CA PRO A 137 -16.27 -0.55 8.80
C PRO A 137 -15.43 -1.81 8.51
N GLY A 138 -15.96 -3.00 8.81
CA GLY A 138 -15.31 -4.27 8.46
C GLY A 138 -15.40 -5.37 9.51
N GLU A 139 -15.65 -5.03 10.78
CA GLU A 139 -15.65 -6.00 11.88
C GLU A 139 -16.66 -7.13 11.64
N ARG A 140 -17.82 -6.79 11.09
CA ARG A 140 -18.88 -7.74 10.74
C ARG A 140 -18.42 -8.74 9.67
N LEU A 141 -17.72 -8.28 8.63
CA LEU A 141 -17.18 -9.14 7.57
C LEU A 141 -16.10 -10.07 8.12
N VAL A 142 -15.19 -9.55 8.93
CA VAL A 142 -14.13 -10.37 9.55
C VAL A 142 -14.73 -11.45 10.44
N THR A 143 -15.69 -11.09 11.29
CA THR A 143 -16.39 -12.04 12.16
C THR A 143 -17.09 -13.12 11.35
N ALA A 144 -17.82 -12.75 10.29
CA ALA A 144 -18.53 -13.70 9.44
C ALA A 144 -17.58 -14.60 8.64
N ALA A 145 -16.46 -14.07 8.15
CA ALA A 145 -15.44 -14.86 7.47
C ALA A 145 -14.81 -15.90 8.41
N LEU A 146 -14.41 -15.49 9.61
CA LEU A 146 -13.87 -16.40 10.62
C LEU A 146 -14.88 -17.49 11.01
N ALA A 147 -16.16 -17.13 11.19
CA ALA A 147 -17.23 -18.08 11.49
C ALA A 147 -17.45 -19.10 10.36
N ALA A 148 -17.17 -18.72 9.11
CA ALA A 148 -17.22 -19.60 7.94
C ALA A 148 -15.94 -20.43 7.73
N GLY A 149 -14.96 -20.36 8.64
CA GLY A 149 -13.68 -21.08 8.52
C GLY A 149 -12.74 -20.49 7.47
N VAL A 150 -12.99 -19.26 7.02
CA VAL A 150 -12.16 -18.54 6.05
C VAL A 150 -10.93 -17.98 6.77
N ALA A 151 -9.76 -18.16 6.18
CA ALA A 151 -8.52 -17.54 6.68
C ALA A 151 -8.58 -16.01 6.55
N VAL A 152 -8.27 -15.31 7.64
CA VAL A 152 -8.15 -13.84 7.67
C VAL A 152 -6.70 -13.48 7.97
N THR A 153 -6.10 -12.65 7.12
CA THR A 153 -4.70 -12.23 7.24
C THR A 153 -4.58 -10.71 7.19
N ALA A 154 -3.72 -10.13 8.03
CA ALA A 154 -3.42 -8.71 7.99
C ALA A 154 -2.18 -8.39 7.14
N VAL A 155 -2.27 -7.30 6.37
CA VAL A 155 -1.15 -6.61 5.75
C VAL A 155 -0.91 -5.30 6.52
N PRO A 156 0.08 -5.26 7.43
CA PRO A 156 0.43 -4.07 8.18
C PRO A 156 0.79 -2.90 7.27
N GLY A 157 0.57 -1.70 7.79
CA GLY A 157 0.86 -0.45 7.11
C GLY A 157 0.47 0.75 7.96
N PRO A 158 0.16 1.90 7.32
CA PRO A 158 -0.10 3.15 8.01
C PRO A 158 -1.25 3.09 9.03
N SER A 159 -1.06 3.78 10.15
CA SER A 159 -2.06 3.94 11.23
C SER A 159 -1.97 5.35 11.79
N ALA A 160 -3.02 6.15 11.59
CA ALA A 160 -3.04 7.55 12.03
C ALA A 160 -2.88 7.71 13.56
N PRO A 161 -3.56 6.92 14.42
CA PRO A 161 -3.36 7.01 15.87
C PRO A 161 -1.92 6.75 16.31
N LEU A 162 -1.26 5.75 15.71
CA LEU A 162 0.13 5.43 16.06
C LEU A 162 1.10 6.48 15.51
N ALA A 163 0.89 6.97 14.28
CA ALA A 163 1.69 8.07 13.75
C ALA A 163 1.59 9.32 14.64
N ALA A 164 0.39 9.65 15.12
CA ALA A 164 0.20 10.75 16.06
C ALA A 164 0.93 10.52 17.39
N LEU A 165 0.83 9.32 17.97
CA LEU A 165 1.53 8.97 19.21
C LEU A 165 3.06 9.14 19.07
N LEU A 166 3.64 8.63 17.98
CA LEU A 166 5.08 8.74 17.72
C LEU A 166 5.57 10.19 17.63
N LEU A 167 4.73 11.10 17.12
CA LEU A 167 5.07 12.52 16.97
C LEU A 167 4.69 13.37 18.20
N SER A 168 3.91 12.83 19.14
CA SER A 168 3.30 13.60 20.23
C SER A 168 4.27 14.03 21.34
N GLY A 169 5.40 13.33 21.50
CA GLY A 169 6.28 13.48 22.67
C GLY A 169 5.72 12.92 23.98
N LEU A 170 4.55 12.28 23.94
CA LEU A 170 3.93 11.62 25.11
C LEU A 170 4.50 10.21 25.33
N PRO A 171 4.37 9.64 26.54
CA PRO A 171 4.71 8.25 26.80
C PRO A 171 4.00 7.29 25.84
N THR A 172 4.73 6.36 25.25
CA THR A 172 4.17 5.40 24.28
C THR A 172 3.65 4.12 24.92
N ALA A 173 3.92 3.90 26.20
CA ALA A 173 3.43 2.75 26.95
C ALA A 173 3.24 3.09 28.45
N PRO A 174 2.09 2.73 29.06
CA PRO A 174 0.89 2.23 28.38
C PRO A 174 0.21 3.36 27.58
N HIS A 175 -0.48 2.98 26.50
CA HIS A 175 -1.37 3.87 25.75
C HIS A 175 -2.73 3.19 25.54
N PHE A 176 -3.76 4.01 25.33
CA PHE A 176 -5.13 3.54 25.12
C PHE A 176 -5.77 4.28 23.94
N PHE A 177 -6.19 3.53 22.93
CA PHE A 177 -6.92 4.07 21.78
C PHE A 177 -8.42 3.93 21.98
N LEU A 178 -9.13 5.05 21.99
CA LEU A 178 -10.58 5.10 22.22
C LEU A 178 -11.39 5.09 20.92
N GLY A 179 -10.79 5.46 19.78
CA GLY A 179 -11.55 5.80 18.57
C GLY A 179 -12.19 7.17 18.69
N PHE A 180 -13.45 7.30 18.28
CA PHE A 180 -14.19 8.57 18.30
C PHE A 180 -14.99 8.78 19.59
N LEU A 181 -15.01 10.02 20.08
CA LEU A 181 -15.89 10.39 21.18
C LEU A 181 -17.35 10.53 20.72
N PRO A 182 -18.33 10.22 21.61
CA PRO A 182 -19.74 10.43 21.32
C PRO A 182 -20.04 11.86 20.86
N ALA A 183 -20.89 12.00 19.85
CA ALA A 183 -21.28 13.31 19.34
C ALA A 183 -22.01 14.16 20.41
N ARG A 184 -22.85 13.51 21.23
CA ARG A 184 -23.63 14.19 22.29
C ARG A 184 -22.74 14.62 23.45
N ALA A 185 -22.77 15.92 23.78
CA ALA A 185 -21.91 16.50 24.82
C ALA A 185 -22.02 15.81 26.19
N THR A 186 -23.23 15.46 26.63
CA THR A 186 -23.44 14.77 27.92
C THR A 186 -22.77 13.40 27.95
N GLU A 187 -22.91 12.64 26.87
CA GLU A 187 -22.33 11.30 26.74
C GLU A 187 -20.81 11.38 26.62
N ARG A 188 -20.29 12.32 25.82
CA ARG A 188 -18.86 12.62 25.71
C ARG A 188 -18.23 12.93 27.07
N ARG A 189 -18.83 13.85 27.83
CA ARG A 189 -18.34 14.19 29.18
C ARG A 189 -18.33 12.98 30.12
N ARG A 190 -19.36 12.13 30.03
CA ARG A 190 -19.43 10.88 30.82
C ARG A 190 -18.30 9.92 30.48
N VAL A 191 -18.02 9.71 29.20
CA VAL A 191 -16.90 8.87 28.74
C VAL A 191 -15.56 9.43 29.23
N ILE A 192 -15.31 10.74 29.02
CA ILE A 192 -14.07 11.39 29.47
C ILE A 192 -13.90 11.31 30.98
N ALA A 193 -14.98 11.53 31.76
CA ALA A 193 -14.93 11.42 33.21
C ALA A 193 -14.50 10.02 33.69
N GLY A 194 -14.95 8.96 33.00
CA GLY A 194 -14.58 7.58 33.29
C GLY A 194 -13.11 7.26 33.00
N LEU A 195 -12.43 8.03 32.14
CA LEU A 195 -11.03 7.82 31.76
C LEU A 195 -10.03 8.58 32.64
N ARG A 196 -10.50 9.42 33.58
CA ARG A 196 -9.65 10.30 34.40
C ARG A 196 -8.58 9.58 35.23
N ALA A 197 -8.87 8.37 35.67
CA ALA A 197 -7.96 7.58 36.51
C ALA A 197 -6.98 6.72 35.68
N LEU A 198 -7.07 6.77 34.34
CA LEU A 198 -6.20 5.96 33.50
C LEU A 198 -4.81 6.58 33.40
N GLU A 199 -3.81 5.92 33.96
CA GLU A 199 -2.40 6.30 33.86
C GLU A 199 -1.80 5.84 32.52
N ALA A 200 -2.33 6.35 31.42
CA ALA A 200 -1.89 6.02 30.05
C ALA A 200 -2.08 7.21 29.11
N THR A 201 -1.30 7.24 28.02
CA THR A 201 -1.56 8.18 26.92
C THR A 201 -2.87 7.83 26.22
N LEU A 202 -3.80 8.78 26.15
CA LEU A 202 -5.08 8.62 25.46
C LEU A 202 -4.97 9.05 23.99
N LEU A 203 -5.37 8.17 23.08
CA LEU A 203 -5.47 8.44 21.65
C LEU A 203 -6.94 8.48 21.24
N VAL A 204 -7.37 9.61 20.70
CA VAL A 204 -8.76 9.88 20.31
C VAL A 204 -8.77 10.46 18.89
N LEU A 205 -9.71 10.00 18.07
CA LEU A 205 -10.02 10.60 16.77
C LEU A 205 -11.20 11.59 16.93
N GLU A 206 -11.17 12.67 16.16
CA GLU A 206 -12.26 13.66 16.14
C GLU A 206 -12.46 14.23 14.74
N ALA A 207 -13.71 14.52 14.40
CA ALA A 207 -14.04 15.16 13.13
C ALA A 207 -13.57 16.62 13.12
N PRO A 208 -13.06 17.17 12.00
CA PRO A 208 -12.49 18.52 11.97
C PRO A 208 -13.42 19.61 12.50
N HIS A 209 -14.72 19.52 12.21
CA HIS A 209 -15.73 20.49 12.64
C HIS A 209 -16.07 20.41 14.15
N ARG A 210 -15.67 19.35 14.84
CA ARG A 210 -15.92 19.14 16.28
C ARG A 210 -14.73 19.48 17.17
N LEU A 211 -13.56 19.76 16.59
CA LEU A 211 -12.33 20.02 17.35
C LEU A 211 -12.45 21.23 18.30
N ALA A 212 -13.21 22.25 17.92
CA ALA A 212 -13.42 23.45 18.75
C ALA A 212 -14.42 23.24 19.90
N GLU A 213 -15.17 22.13 19.91
CA GLU A 213 -16.18 21.78 20.91
C GLU A 213 -15.67 20.78 21.97
N GLY A 214 -14.37 20.48 21.91
CA GLY A 214 -13.64 19.57 22.79
C GLY A 214 -13.57 20.06 24.23
#